data_AF-A0A9W6JYR0-F1
#
_entry.id   AF-A0A9W6JYR0-F1
#
_cell.length_a   1.000
_cell.length_b   1.000
_cell.length_c   1.000
_cell.angle_alpha   90.00
_cell.angle_beta   90.00
_cell.angle_gamma   90.00
#
_symmetry.space_group_name_H-M   'P 1'
#
loop_
_entity.id
_entity.type
_entity.pdbx_description
1 polymer ?
#
loop_
_entity_poly.entity_id
_entity_poly.type
_entity_poly.pdbx_seq_one_letter_code
_entity_poly.pdbx_strand_id
1 'polypeptide(L)'
;MMITLPTLSGDSLRDDGPLTVADSVLARRFRLWRGPDGRRQVFSVYSLADAPDYPDAIALAVRRVGGRCVALWSGPAGTKARVAALAAGAQEIHLRIVPETESGPLAPE
;
A
#
# COMPACT_ATOMS: atom_id res chain seq x y z
N MET A 1 26.43 -14.45 5.20
CA MET A 1 25.29 -15.18 4.61
C MET A 1 24.23 -14.14 4.28
N MET A 2 24.09 -13.76 3.01
CA MET A 2 23.11 -12.73 2.60
C MET A 2 21.72 -13.36 2.57
N ILE A 3 20.84 -12.87 3.43
CA ILE A 3 19.42 -13.24 3.41
C ILE A 3 18.79 -12.45 2.26
N THR A 4 18.68 -13.08 1.10
CA THR A 4 17.89 -12.56 -0.02
C THR A 4 16.43 -12.63 0.40
N LEU A 5 15.87 -11.52 0.88
CA LEU A 5 14.42 -11.40 1.08
C LEU A 5 13.79 -11.61 -0.30
N PRO A 6 12.80 -12.52 -0.46
CA PRO A 6 12.13 -12.69 -1.73
C PRO A 6 11.50 -11.35 -2.12
N THR A 7 12.03 -10.75 -3.18
CA THR A 7 11.48 -9.57 -3.83
C THR A 7 10.17 -10.01 -4.49
N LEU A 8 9.07 -10.05 -3.74
CA LEU A 8 7.75 -10.15 -4.34
C LEU A 8 7.52 -8.86 -5.14
N SER A 9 7.66 -9.00 -6.46
CA SER A 9 7.27 -8.09 -7.53
C SER A 9 6.88 -6.67 -7.10
N GLY A 10 7.87 -5.79 -6.94
CA GLY A 10 7.64 -4.34 -6.94
C GLY A 10 6.99 -3.84 -8.24
N ASP A 11 6.97 -4.66 -9.29
CA ASP A 11 6.49 -4.32 -10.64
C ASP A 11 4.99 -4.60 -10.88
N SER A 12 4.30 -5.31 -9.99
CA SER A 12 2.90 -5.71 -10.24
C SER A 12 1.87 -4.70 -9.77
N LEU A 13 2.23 -3.82 -8.83
CA LEU A 13 1.31 -2.84 -8.27
C LEU A 13 1.51 -1.49 -8.95
N ARG A 14 0.50 -1.07 -9.71
CA ARG A 14 0.50 0.22 -10.41
C ARG A 14 -0.26 1.26 -9.60
N ASP A 15 0.35 2.43 -9.42
CA ASP A 15 -0.32 3.61 -8.87
C ASP A 15 -1.45 4.07 -9.81
N ASP A 16 -2.68 4.01 -9.33
CA ASP A 16 -3.90 4.39 -10.06
C ASP A 16 -4.44 5.76 -9.59
N GLY A 17 -3.67 6.48 -8.76
CA GLY A 17 -3.98 7.83 -8.32
C GLY A 17 -4.66 7.91 -6.94
N PRO A 18 -5.00 9.13 -6.48
CA PRO A 18 -5.76 9.33 -5.24
C PRO A 18 -7.22 8.86 -5.39
N LEU A 19 -7.89 8.57 -4.27
CA LEU A 19 -9.33 8.30 -4.25
C LEU A 19 -10.09 9.59 -4.62
N THR A 20 -10.78 9.60 -5.77
CA THR A 20 -11.22 10.84 -6.43
C THR A 20 -12.44 11.50 -5.78
N VAL A 21 -12.20 12.61 -5.08
CA VAL A 21 -12.94 13.89 -5.15
C VAL A 21 -11.85 14.97 -4.94
N ALA A 22 -11.71 15.94 -5.86
CA ALA A 22 -10.62 16.93 -5.83
C ALA A 22 -10.54 17.66 -4.47
N ASP A 23 -9.32 17.80 -3.94
CA ASP A 23 -8.94 18.43 -2.65
C ASP A 23 -9.64 17.90 -1.38
N SER A 24 -10.21 16.71 -1.44
CA SER A 24 -10.80 16.09 -0.26
C SER A 24 -9.76 15.50 0.69
N VAL A 25 -10.11 15.43 1.98
CA VAL A 25 -9.38 14.64 2.99
C VAL A 25 -9.15 13.21 2.51
N LEU A 26 -10.09 12.65 1.73
CA LEU A 26 -9.96 11.31 1.15
C LEU A 26 -8.80 11.22 0.17
N ALA A 27 -8.61 12.20 -0.71
CA ALA A 27 -7.51 12.23 -1.66
C ALA A 27 -6.13 12.32 -0.97
N ARG A 28 -6.06 12.92 0.23
CA ARG A 28 -4.84 12.96 1.06
C ARG A 28 -4.60 11.68 1.83
N ARG A 29 -5.67 10.98 2.22
CA ARG A 29 -5.61 9.83 3.12
C ARG A 29 -5.61 8.49 2.41
N PHE A 30 -6.08 8.43 1.16
CA PHE A 30 -6.25 7.19 0.42
C PHE A 30 -5.65 7.26 -0.98
N ARG A 31 -5.02 6.16 -1.38
CA ARG A 31 -4.45 5.93 -2.71
C ARG A 31 -5.02 4.66 -3.31
N LEU A 32 -5.28 4.68 -4.61
CA LEU A 32 -5.67 3.51 -5.38
C LEU A 32 -4.43 2.84 -5.96
N TRP A 33 -4.32 1.53 -5.75
CA TRP A 33 -3.33 0.68 -6.41
C TRP A 33 -4.05 -0.37 -7.23
N ARG A 34 -3.51 -0.66 -8.41
CA ARG A 34 -4.02 -1.71 -9.29
C ARG A 34 -3.11 -2.91 -9.20
N GLY A 35 -3.68 -4.04 -8.82
CA GLY A 35 -2.99 -5.33 -8.79
C GLY A 35 -2.84 -5.95 -10.18
N PRO A 36 -2.08 -7.05 -10.28
CA PRO A 36 -1.92 -7.80 -11.52
C PRO A 36 -3.23 -8.45 -12.02
N ASP A 37 -4.23 -8.61 -11.15
CA ASP A 37 -5.60 -9.01 -11.49
C ASP A 37 -6.42 -7.88 -12.16
N GLY A 38 -5.83 -6.70 -12.32
CA GLY A 38 -6.46 -5.52 -12.87
C GLY A 38 -7.45 -4.84 -11.90
N ARG A 39 -7.67 -5.35 -10.69
CA ARG A 39 -8.59 -4.76 -9.72
C ARG A 39 -7.93 -3.57 -9.01
N ARG A 40 -8.71 -2.51 -8.81
CA ARG A 40 -8.31 -1.34 -8.01
C ARG A 40 -8.59 -1.61 -6.55
N GLN A 41 -7.62 -1.31 -5.71
CA GLN A 41 -7.68 -1.53 -4.28
C GLN A 41 -7.34 -0.23 -3.56
N VAL A 42 -8.10 0.07 -2.51
CA VAL A 42 -7.90 1.27 -1.70
C VAL A 42 -6.85 0.99 -0.63
N PHE A 43 -5.88 1.88 -0.52
CA PHE A 43 -4.88 1.87 0.54
C PHE A 43 -4.94 3.18 1.32
N SER A 44 -4.83 3.10 2.64
CA SER A 44 -4.60 4.24 3.51
C SER A 44 -3.13 4.68 3.44
N VAL A 45 -2.87 5.97 3.39
CA VAL A 45 -1.51 6.55 3.27
C VAL A 45 -1.03 7.06 4.62
N TYR A 46 0.10 6.55 5.10
CA TYR A 46 0.74 6.96 6.35
C TYR A 46 2.18 7.43 6.12
N SER A 47 2.64 8.34 6.97
CA SER A 47 4.08 8.55 7.14
C SER A 47 4.74 7.28 7.70
N LEU A 48 6.06 7.15 7.56
CA LEU A 48 6.78 6.00 8.14
C LEU A 48 6.62 5.90 9.66
N ALA A 49 6.41 7.02 10.35
CA ALA A 49 6.28 7.10 11.81
C ALA A 49 4.86 6.74 12.29
N ASP A 50 3.84 7.06 11.49
CA ASP A 50 2.44 6.97 11.91
C ASP A 50 1.74 5.69 11.44
N ALA A 51 2.41 4.83 10.68
CA ALA A 51 1.82 3.63 10.10
C ALA A 51 1.42 2.60 11.18
N PRO A 52 0.13 2.35 11.42
CA PRO A 52 -0.32 1.43 12.45
C PRO A 52 0.07 -0.01 12.13
N ASP A 53 0.18 -0.82 13.18
CA ASP A 53 0.44 -2.26 13.08
C ASP A 53 -0.88 -3.03 13.06
N TYR A 54 -1.60 -2.94 11.94
CA TYR A 54 -2.83 -3.72 11.75
C TYR A 54 -2.46 -5.17 11.38
N PRO A 55 -2.84 -6.18 12.19
CA PRO A 55 -2.42 -7.57 11.99
C PRO A 55 -2.78 -8.12 10.60
N ASP A 56 -3.98 -7.79 10.13
CA ASP A 56 -4.54 -8.30 8.87
C ASP A 56 -4.36 -7.31 7.71
N ALA A 57 -3.32 -6.48 7.77
CA ALA A 57 -3.01 -5.52 6.72
C ALA A 57 -1.76 -5.89 5.93
N ILE A 58 -1.85 -5.63 4.63
CA ILE A 58 -0.70 -5.59 3.74
C ILE A 58 -0.20 -4.16 3.65
N ALA A 59 1.12 -4.00 3.79
CA ALA A 59 1.84 -2.76 3.65
C ALA A 59 2.58 -2.70 2.31
N LEU A 60 2.58 -1.51 1.71
CA LEU A 60 3.49 -1.14 0.64
C LEU A 60 4.42 -0.04 1.17
N ALA A 61 5.72 -0.24 1.03
CA ALA A 61 6.67 0.84 1.22
C ALA A 61 6.77 1.65 -0.08
N VAL A 62 6.52 2.94 -0.02
CA VAL A 62 6.29 3.77 -1.21
C VAL A 62 7.21 4.97 -1.25
N ARG A 63 7.75 5.26 -2.43
CA ARG A 63 8.49 6.49 -2.72
C ARG A 63 7.74 7.33 -3.76
N ARG A 64 7.77 8.65 -3.60
CA ARG A 64 7.20 9.60 -4.54
C ARG A 64 8.26 10.01 -5.56
N VAL A 65 7.97 9.84 -6.84
CA VAL A 65 8.85 10.20 -7.97
C VAL A 65 8.02 10.93 -9.02
N GLY A 66 8.33 12.19 -9.30
CA GLY A 66 7.65 12.98 -10.34
C GLY A 66 6.12 13.05 -10.16
N GLY A 67 5.63 13.12 -8.92
CA GLY A 67 4.19 13.15 -8.61
C GLY A 67 3.48 11.79 -8.62
N ARG A 68 4.18 10.69 -8.93
CA ARG A 68 3.66 9.31 -8.87
C ARG A 68 4.22 8.55 -7.68
N CYS A 69 3.48 7.57 -7.19
CA CYS A 69 3.92 6.63 -6.18
C CYS A 69 4.58 5.42 -6.85
N VAL A 70 5.70 4.97 -6.30
CA VAL A 70 6.41 3.75 -6.70
C VAL A 70 6.50 2.83 -5.50
N ALA A 71 6.00 1.59 -5.62
CA ALA A 71 6.13 0.57 -4.60
C ALA A 71 7.56 0.02 -4.62
N LEU A 72 8.24 0.08 -3.48
CA LEU A 72 9.60 -0.43 -3.30
C LEU A 72 9.62 -1.79 -2.61
N TRP A 73 8.58 -2.08 -1.85
CA TRP A 73 8.43 -3.33 -1.09
C TRP A 73 6.95 -3.57 -0.79
N SER A 74 6.58 -4.85 -0.65
CA SER A 74 5.26 -5.27 -0.19
C SER A 74 5.36 -6.43 0.81
N GLY A 75 4.45 -6.47 1.78
CA GLY A 75 4.38 -7.56 2.75
C GLY A 75 3.48 -7.23 3.94
N PRO A 76 3.58 -7.98 5.06
CA PRO A 76 2.80 -7.72 6.27
C PRO A 76 3.08 -6.33 6.85
N ALA A 77 2.07 -5.71 7.45
CA ALA A 77 2.19 -4.44 8.16
C ALA A 77 3.07 -4.53 9.43
N GLY A 78 3.19 -3.41 10.14
CA GLY A 78 3.92 -3.33 11.41
C GLY A 78 5.42 -3.12 11.28
N THR A 79 6.17 -3.64 12.25
CA THR A 79 7.63 -3.43 12.38
C THR A 79 8.39 -3.86 11.13
N LYS A 80 8.00 -4.99 10.50
CA LYS A 80 8.65 -5.48 9.27
C LYS A 80 8.54 -4.48 8.12
N ALA A 81 7.35 -3.91 7.92
CA ALA A 81 7.11 -2.90 6.91
C ALA A 81 7.93 -1.64 7.16
N ARG A 82 8.04 -1.18 8.42
CA ARG A 82 8.83 0.01 8.78
C ARG A 82 10.33 -0.19 8.53
N VAL A 83 10.88 -1.34 8.91
CA VAL A 83 12.28 -1.68 8.65
C VAL A 83 12.56 -1.76 7.15
N ALA A 84 11.69 -2.43 6.39
CA ALA A 84 11.82 -2.53 4.93
C ALA A 84 11.70 -1.16 4.26
N ALA A 85 10.78 -0.30 4.72
CA ALA A 85 10.60 1.04 4.21
C ALA A 85 11.84 1.92 4.41
N LEU A 86 12.42 1.89 5.61
CA LEU A 86 13.67 2.61 5.91
C LEU A 86 14.83 2.11 5.04
N ALA A 87 15.01 0.79 4.94
CA ALA A 87 16.08 0.20 4.14
C ALA A 87 15.96 0.51 2.64
N ALA A 88 14.74 0.61 2.13
CA ALA A 88 14.47 0.91 0.72
C ALA A 88 14.47 2.41 0.38
N GLY A 89 14.52 3.31 1.38
CA GLY A 89 14.37 4.75 1.17
C GLY A 89 12.95 5.15 0.76
N ALA A 90 11.94 4.45 1.28
CA ALA A 90 10.55 4.84 1.15
C ALA A 90 10.24 6.10 1.97
N GLN A 91 9.17 6.79 1.60
CA GLN A 91 8.70 8.02 2.24
C GLN A 91 7.33 7.80 2.92
N GLU A 92 6.55 6.85 2.41
CA GLU A 92 5.19 6.55 2.85
C GLU A 92 5.02 5.05 3.04
N ILE A 93 4.10 4.67 3.93
CA ILE A 93 3.58 3.31 4.03
C ILE A 93 2.10 3.35 3.66
N HIS A 94 1.75 2.56 2.65
CA HIS A 94 0.36 2.41 2.23
C HIS A 94 -0.19 1.09 2.78
N LEU A 95 -1.32 1.14 3.49
CA LEU A 95 -1.92 -0.03 4.14
C LEU A 95 -3.27 -0.38 3.53
N ARG A 96 -3.50 -1.66 3.27
CA ARG A 96 -4.81 -2.22 2.94
C ARG A 96 -5.12 -3.37 3.89
N ILE A 97 -6.29 -3.32 4.52
CA ILE A 97 -6.82 -4.42 5.31
C ILE A 97 -7.29 -5.51 4.35
N VAL A 98 -6.87 -6.74 4.59
CA VAL A 98 -7.29 -7.91 3.83
C VAL A 98 -8.50 -8.49 4.56
N PRO A 99 -9.64 -8.66 3.88
CA PRO A 99 -10.77 -9.33 4.49
C PRO A 99 -10.46 -10.83 4.63
N GLU A 100 -10.98 -11.47 5.68
CA GLU A 100 -10.83 -12.92 5.90
C GLU A 100 -11.45 -13.74 4.74
N THR A 101 -12.48 -13.18 4.10
CA THR A 101 -13.15 -13.73 2.92
C THR A 101 -13.27 -12.66 1.84
N GLU A 102 -13.36 -13.04 0.55
CA GLU A 102 -13.74 -12.08 -0.49
C GLU A 102 -15.02 -11.37 -0.06
N SER A 103 -15.02 -10.03 -0.13
CA SER A 103 -16.24 -9.28 0.07
C SER A 103 -17.21 -9.73 -1.02
N GLY A 104 -18.34 -10.30 -0.62
CA GLY A 104 -19.44 -10.63 -1.52
C GLY A 104 -19.91 -9.37 -2.28
N PRO A 105 -20.91 -9.51 -3.17
CA PRO A 105 -21.42 -8.37 -3.91
C PRO A 105 -21.82 -7.23 -2.94
N LEU A 106 -21.25 -6.04 -3.15
CA LEU A 106 -21.67 -4.79 -2.50
C LEU A 106 -22.99 -4.32 -3.13
N ALA A 107 -24.01 -5.17 -3.12
CA ALA A 107 -25.36 -4.78 -3.52
C ALA A 107 -26.19 -4.59 -2.24
N PRO A 108 -26.92 -3.48 -2.08
CA PRO A 108 -28.01 -3.46 -1.12
C PRO A 108 -29.08 -4.45 -1.58
N GLU A 109 -29.59 -5.26 -0.65
CA GLU A 109 -30.87 -5.97 -0.87
C GLU A 109 -32.03 -4.99 -1.01
#